data_AF-A0A9W8UUC4-F1
#
_entry.id   AF-A0A9W8UUC4-F1
#
_cell.length_a   1.000
_cell.length_b   1.000
_cell.length_c   1.000
_cell.angle_alpha   90.00
_cell.angle_beta   90.00
_cell.angle_gamma   90.00
#
_symmetry.space_group_name_H-M   'P 1'
#
loop_
_entity.id
_entity.type
_entity.pdbx_description
1 polymer ?
#
loop_
_entity_poly.entity_id
_entity_poly.type
_entity_poly.pdbx_seq_one_letter_code
_entity_poly.pdbx_strand_id
1 'polypeptide(L)'
;MLANNQIDAIFSASKPSSMGTSPNVGRLFDNFKEVESQYFKEKGMFPIMHVIALKRSVYKSNPWIAKSLTKAFAQALDLAYDAVSSRAALRYIMPWLEDHVEETQRLMGREKWWNDGFQENEHVIDKFL
;
A
#
# COMPACT_ATOMS: atom_id res chain seq x y z
N MET A 1 15.93 21.14 -3.61
CA MET A 1 16.12 20.98 -2.16
C MET A 1 17.05 19.82 -1.86
N LEU A 2 16.60 18.55 -1.98
CA LEU A 2 17.41 17.37 -1.63
C LEU A 2 18.75 17.29 -2.41
N ALA A 3 18.72 17.36 -3.75
CA ALA A 3 19.93 17.35 -4.56
C ALA A 3 20.88 18.56 -4.35
N ASN A 4 20.37 19.64 -3.77
CA ASN A 4 21.14 20.87 -3.51
C ASN A 4 21.56 20.97 -2.03
N ASN A 5 21.44 19.88 -1.26
CA ASN A 5 21.77 19.81 0.16
C ASN A 5 21.05 20.87 1.03
N GLN A 6 19.85 21.29 0.62
CA GLN A 6 19.02 22.20 1.44
C GLN A 6 18.24 21.45 2.52
N ILE A 7 18.05 20.15 2.34
CA ILE A 7 17.48 19.20 3.30
C ILE A 7 18.27 17.90 3.19
N ASP A 8 18.45 17.19 4.29
CA ASP A 8 19.20 15.94 4.33
C ASP A 8 18.35 14.73 3.93
N ALA A 9 17.04 14.77 4.25
CA ALA A 9 16.12 13.68 3.98
C ALA A 9 14.68 14.19 3.74
N ILE A 10 13.88 13.35 3.09
CA ILE A 10 12.44 13.56 2.94
C ILE A 10 11.71 12.23 3.07
N PHE A 11 10.63 12.23 3.85
CA PHE A 11 9.65 11.14 3.87
C PHE A 11 8.44 11.57 3.04
N SER A 12 8.18 10.90 1.92
CA SER A 12 7.18 11.30 0.93
C SER A 12 6.53 10.08 0.30
N ALA A 13 5.22 10.18 0.00
CA ALA A 13 4.49 9.14 -0.74
C ALA A 13 4.94 9.06 -2.21
N SER A 14 5.28 10.19 -2.82
CA SER A 14 5.79 10.22 -4.19
C SER A 14 7.32 10.23 -4.20
N LYS A 15 7.88 9.57 -5.22
CA LYS A 15 9.31 9.59 -5.51
C LYS A 15 9.76 11.05 -5.73
N PRO A 16 10.78 11.55 -4.99
CA PRO A 16 11.32 12.89 -5.23
C PRO A 16 11.81 13.04 -6.67
N SER A 17 11.59 14.21 -7.27
CA SER A 17 11.98 14.49 -8.67
C SER A 17 13.49 14.39 -8.92
N SER A 18 14.30 14.52 -7.87
CA SER A 18 15.76 14.36 -7.91
C SER A 18 16.24 12.90 -7.88
N MET A 19 15.37 11.93 -7.59
CA MET A 19 15.77 10.53 -7.46
C MET A 19 15.98 9.89 -8.84
N GLY A 20 17.21 9.41 -9.09
CA GLY A 20 17.64 8.87 -10.39
C GLY A 20 18.04 9.95 -11.41
N THR A 21 17.98 11.23 -11.04
CA THR A 21 18.46 12.36 -11.87
C THR A 21 19.66 13.06 -11.23
N SER A 22 19.82 12.96 -9.91
CA SER A 22 21.00 13.40 -9.18
C SER A 22 21.75 12.20 -8.58
N PRO A 23 23.09 12.11 -8.73
CA PRO A 23 23.88 11.03 -8.14
C PRO A 23 23.95 11.10 -6.60
N ASN A 24 23.61 12.26 -6.02
CA ASN A 24 23.67 12.50 -4.57
C ASN A 24 22.35 12.14 -3.86
N VAL A 25 21.38 11.56 -4.58
CA VAL A 25 20.05 11.24 -4.03
C VAL A 25 19.76 9.75 -4.18
N GLY A 26 19.69 9.06 -3.04
CA GLY A 26 19.39 7.63 -2.93
C GLY A 26 18.21 7.33 -2.00
N ARG A 27 17.96 6.04 -1.77
CA ARG A 27 17.06 5.58 -0.70
C ARG A 27 17.81 5.59 0.63
N LEU A 28 17.09 5.70 1.75
CA LEU A 28 17.68 5.55 3.08
C LEU A 28 18.20 4.11 3.31
N PHE A 29 17.43 3.14 2.82
CA PHE A 29 17.81 1.73 2.81
C PHE A 29 17.83 1.26 1.35
N ASP A 30 18.99 0.82 0.87
CA ASP A 30 19.10 0.25 -0.47
C ASP A 30 18.38 -1.11 -0.55
N ASN A 31 18.41 -1.87 0.54
CA ASN A 31 17.69 -3.12 0.77
C ASN A 31 16.30 -2.87 1.41
N PHE A 32 15.55 -1.89 0.88
CA PHE A 32 14.26 -1.47 1.46
C PHE A 32 13.26 -2.62 1.59
N LYS A 33 13.23 -3.54 0.62
CA LYS A 33 12.31 -4.69 0.65
C LYS A 33 12.59 -5.58 1.85
N GLU A 34 13.85 -5.85 2.14
CA GLU A 34 14.30 -6.67 3.28
C GLU A 34 13.97 -5.99 4.61
N VAL A 35 14.25 -4.69 4.73
CA VAL A 35 13.96 -3.90 5.94
C VAL A 35 12.45 -3.85 6.21
N GLU A 36 11.64 -3.57 5.18
CA GLU A 36 10.17 -3.54 5.29
C GLU A 36 9.61 -4.93 5.62
N SER A 37 10.14 -5.98 4.98
CA SER A 37 9.76 -7.37 5.23
C SER A 37 10.07 -7.81 6.66
N GLN A 38 11.22 -7.41 7.20
CA GLN A 38 11.60 -7.68 8.58
C GLN A 38 10.67 -6.94 9.55
N TYR A 39 10.40 -5.66 9.30
CA TYR A 39 9.46 -4.88 10.11
C TYR A 39 8.07 -5.54 10.14
N PHE A 40 7.55 -5.99 8.98
CA PHE A 40 6.29 -6.71 8.92
C PHE A 40 6.33 -8.01 9.73
N LYS A 41 7.39 -8.82 9.61
CA LYS A 41 7.54 -10.06 10.39
C LYS A 41 7.58 -9.82 11.90
N GLU A 42 8.25 -8.76 12.34
CA GLU A 42 8.42 -8.42 13.75
C GLU A 42 7.18 -7.79 14.38
N LYS A 43 6.43 -7.00 13.61
CA LYS A 43 5.32 -6.18 14.13
C LYS A 43 3.94 -6.63 13.66
N GLY A 44 3.86 -7.44 12.61
CA GLY A 44 2.61 -7.76 11.92
C GLY A 44 1.97 -6.57 11.22
N MET A 45 2.64 -5.42 11.17
CA MET A 45 2.07 -4.16 10.69
C MET A 45 2.45 -3.90 9.24
N PHE A 46 1.44 -3.68 8.41
CA PHE A 46 1.59 -3.20 7.03
C PHE A 46 0.80 -1.89 6.87
N PRO A 47 1.42 -0.79 6.40
CA PRO A 47 0.78 0.53 6.43
C PRO A 47 -0.53 0.60 5.64
N ILE A 48 -1.51 1.34 6.13
CA ILE A 48 -2.77 1.58 5.41
C ILE A 48 -2.49 2.45 4.19
N MET A 49 -2.89 2.00 2.98
CA MET A 49 -2.62 2.75 1.76
C MET A 49 -3.57 3.96 1.57
N HIS A 50 -4.88 3.76 1.79
CA HIS A 50 -5.90 4.80 1.55
C HIS A 50 -7.01 4.78 2.61
N VAL A 51 -7.50 5.97 2.94
CA VAL A 51 -8.68 6.17 3.81
C VAL A 51 -9.78 6.84 2.99
N ILE A 52 -10.98 6.25 3.01
CA ILE A 52 -12.16 6.86 2.39
C ILE A 52 -12.91 7.68 3.44
N ALA A 53 -12.96 8.99 3.24
CA ALA A 53 -13.68 9.90 4.12
C ALA A 53 -15.03 10.33 3.50
N LEU A 54 -16.07 10.33 4.33
CA LEU A 54 -17.40 10.83 3.94
C LEU A 54 -17.71 12.13 4.64
N LYS A 55 -18.09 13.15 3.86
CA LYS A 55 -18.59 14.40 4.43
C LYS A 55 -19.84 14.11 5.25
N ARG A 56 -19.84 14.52 6.52
CA ARG A 56 -20.92 14.22 7.48
C ARG A 56 -22.31 14.62 6.99
N SER A 57 -22.43 15.75 6.28
CA SER A 57 -23.71 16.19 5.72
C SER A 57 -24.24 15.22 4.66
N VAL A 58 -23.36 14.69 3.81
CA VAL A 58 -23.74 13.76 2.73
C VAL A 58 -24.20 12.43 3.33
N TYR A 59 -23.49 11.91 4.35
CA TYR A 59 -23.89 10.71 5.07
C TYR A 59 -25.23 10.90 5.79
N LYS A 60 -25.43 12.02 6.49
CA LYS A 60 -26.71 12.29 7.18
C LYS A 60 -27.89 12.33 6.21
N SER A 61 -27.71 12.91 5.02
CA SER A 61 -28.75 12.95 3.99
C SER A 61 -28.92 11.61 3.26
N ASN A 62 -27.89 10.76 3.24
CA ASN A 62 -27.88 9.50 2.50
C ASN A 62 -27.17 8.37 3.29
N PRO A 63 -27.74 7.87 4.41
CA PRO A 63 -27.00 6.96 5.29
C PRO A 63 -26.55 5.64 4.63
N TRP A 64 -27.24 5.19 3.58
CA TRP A 64 -26.91 3.98 2.84
C TRP A 64 -25.57 4.07 2.09
N ILE A 65 -25.06 5.27 1.80
CA ILE A 65 -23.83 5.44 1.00
C ILE A 65 -22.61 4.79 1.64
N ALA A 66 -22.55 4.75 2.99
CA ALA A 66 -21.43 4.12 3.69
C ALA A 66 -21.35 2.64 3.32
N LYS A 67 -22.47 1.91 3.46
CA LYS A 67 -22.55 0.49 3.10
C LYS A 67 -22.31 0.26 1.60
N SER A 68 -22.88 1.11 0.74
CA SER A 68 -22.71 0.98 -0.71
C SER A 68 -21.26 1.17 -1.14
N LEU A 69 -20.57 2.18 -0.60
CA LEU A 69 -19.16 2.43 -0.92
C LEU A 69 -18.25 1.35 -0.38
N THR A 70 -18.44 0.90 0.87
CA THR A 70 -17.68 -0.23 1.42
C THR A 70 -17.81 -1.46 0.52
N LYS A 71 -19.04 -1.82 0.12
CA LYS A 71 -19.27 -2.94 -0.80
C LYS A 71 -18.59 -2.73 -2.16
N ALA A 72 -18.71 -1.54 -2.75
CA ALA A 72 -18.12 -1.25 -4.04
C ALA A 72 -16.58 -1.33 -4.03
N PHE A 73 -15.93 -0.80 -2.98
CA PHE A 73 -14.48 -0.85 -2.86
C PHE A 73 -13.96 -2.25 -2.52
N ALA A 74 -14.66 -3.03 -1.69
CA ALA A 74 -14.32 -4.44 -1.46
C ALA A 74 -14.35 -5.23 -2.79
N GLN A 75 -15.42 -5.06 -3.58
CA GLN A 75 -15.51 -5.67 -4.91
C GLN A 75 -14.42 -5.20 -5.87
N ALA A 76 -14.06 -3.91 -5.83
CA ALA A 76 -12.97 -3.38 -6.65
C ALA A 76 -11.60 -3.97 -6.25
N LEU A 77 -11.38 -4.21 -4.95
CA LEU A 77 -10.17 -4.85 -4.45
C LEU A 77 -10.09 -6.32 -4.89
N ASP A 78 -11.20 -7.05 -4.85
CA ASP A 78 -11.29 -8.42 -5.37
C ASP A 78 -10.90 -8.48 -6.84
N LEU A 79 -11.48 -7.60 -7.67
CA LEU A 79 -11.14 -7.49 -9.09
C LEU A 79 -9.66 -7.17 -9.33
N ALA A 80 -9.04 -6.37 -8.46
CA ALA A 80 -7.63 -6.07 -8.55
C ALA A 80 -6.77 -7.32 -8.25
N TYR A 81 -7.09 -8.05 -7.19
CA TYR A 81 -6.39 -9.30 -6.84
C TYR A 81 -6.54 -10.38 -7.92
N ASP A 82 -7.75 -10.56 -8.46
CA ASP A 82 -8.00 -11.50 -9.56
C ASP A 82 -7.12 -11.17 -10.79
N ALA A 83 -6.99 -9.88 -11.10
CA ALA A 83 -6.16 -9.43 -12.22
C ALA A 83 -4.66 -9.68 -11.98
N VAL A 84 -4.18 -9.50 -10.75
CA VAL A 84 -2.78 -9.76 -10.38
C VAL A 84 -2.45 -11.25 -10.43
N SER A 85 -3.39 -12.12 -10.02
CA SER A 85 -3.24 -13.57 -10.00
C SER A 85 -3.42 -14.25 -11.37
N SER A 86 -3.79 -13.49 -12.42
CA SER A 86 -4.02 -14.04 -13.76
C SER A 86 -2.73 -14.50 -14.45
N ARG A 87 -2.67 -15.79 -14.79
CA ARG A 87 -1.53 -16.44 -15.47
C ARG A 87 -1.57 -16.35 -17.01
N ALA A 88 -2.74 -16.07 -17.59
CA ALA A 88 -2.92 -16.09 -19.04
C ALA A 88 -2.35 -14.84 -19.73
N ALA A 89 -2.42 -13.69 -19.06
CA ALA A 89 -1.86 -12.42 -19.51
C ALA A 89 -1.51 -11.58 -18.28
N LEU A 90 -0.22 -11.36 -18.05
CA LEU A 90 0.28 -10.65 -16.87
C LEU A 90 -0.21 -9.20 -16.89
N ARG A 91 -1.04 -8.83 -15.90
CA ARG A 91 -1.73 -7.52 -15.84
C ARG A 91 -0.80 -6.32 -15.93
N TYR A 92 0.41 -6.45 -15.40
CA TYR A 92 1.40 -5.37 -15.31
C TYR A 92 2.60 -5.54 -16.25
N ILE A 93 2.58 -6.52 -17.15
CA ILE A 93 3.66 -6.76 -18.13
C ILE A 93 5.03 -6.96 -17.44
N MET A 94 5.01 -7.38 -16.18
CA MET A 94 6.22 -7.67 -15.41
C MET A 94 6.64 -9.11 -15.66
N PRO A 95 7.86 -9.38 -16.15
CA PRO A 95 8.38 -10.74 -16.17
C PRO A 95 8.40 -11.28 -14.73
N TRP A 96 8.08 -12.56 -14.55
CA TRP A 96 8.04 -13.22 -13.24
C TRP A 96 7.05 -12.62 -12.22
N LEU A 97 6.00 -11.92 -12.68
CA LEU A 97 4.96 -11.37 -11.80
C LEU A 97 4.40 -12.42 -10.83
N GLU A 98 4.20 -13.65 -11.30
CA GLU A 98 3.72 -14.76 -10.49
C GLU A 98 4.64 -15.07 -9.31
N ASP A 99 5.95 -15.17 -9.55
CA ASP A 99 6.94 -15.42 -8.49
C ASP A 99 6.93 -14.30 -7.44
N HIS A 100 6.82 -13.04 -7.87
CA HIS A 100 6.69 -11.91 -6.95
C HIS A 100 5.40 -11.95 -6.11
N VAL A 101 4.29 -12.42 -6.69
CA VAL A 101 3.01 -12.57 -5.98
C VAL A 101 3.12 -13.70 -4.95
N GLU A 102 3.62 -14.87 -5.34
CA GLU A 102 3.80 -16.01 -4.43
C GLU A 102 4.78 -15.71 -3.30
N GLU A 103 5.87 -15.00 -3.60
CA GLU A 103 6.82 -14.51 -2.59
C GLU A 103 6.13 -13.59 -1.59
N THR A 104 5.33 -12.64 -2.08
CA THR A 104 4.56 -11.70 -1.24
C THR A 104 3.56 -12.45 -0.36
N GLN A 105 2.81 -13.40 -0.92
CA GLN A 105 1.84 -14.20 -0.15
C GLN A 105 2.51 -15.02 0.95
N ARG A 106 3.66 -15.62 0.66
CA ARG A 106 4.47 -16.38 1.63
C ARG A 106 5.02 -15.50 2.75
N LEU A 107 5.51 -14.30 2.40
CA LEU A 107 5.98 -13.32 3.37
C LEU A 107 4.83 -12.84 4.28
N MET A 108 3.69 -12.52 3.68
CA MET A 108 2.56 -11.89 4.35
C MET A 108 1.64 -12.89 5.07
N GLY A 109 1.78 -14.19 4.78
CA GLY A 109 1.00 -15.28 5.36
C GLY A 109 -0.46 -15.35 4.90
N ARG A 110 -0.77 -14.78 3.72
CA ARG A 110 -2.15 -14.60 3.23
C ARG A 110 -2.21 -14.43 1.73
N GLU A 111 -3.34 -14.81 1.14
CA GLU A 111 -3.59 -14.65 -0.30
C GLU A 111 -3.75 -13.18 -0.70
N LYS A 112 -4.48 -12.40 0.12
CA LYS A 112 -4.68 -10.94 -0.03
C LYS A 112 -3.98 -10.22 1.11
N TRP A 113 -3.03 -9.33 0.78
CA TRP A 113 -2.19 -8.64 1.76
C TRP A 113 -2.69 -7.26 2.20
N TRP A 114 -3.63 -6.67 1.47
CA TRP A 114 -4.32 -5.44 1.86
C TRP A 114 -5.59 -5.83 2.61
N ASN A 115 -5.71 -5.36 3.86
CA ASN A 115 -6.93 -5.51 4.65
C ASN A 115 -7.82 -4.28 4.44
N ASP A 116 -9.06 -4.49 4.03
CA ASP A 116 -10.11 -3.47 4.10
C ASP A 116 -10.83 -3.54 5.46
N GLY A 117 -11.43 -2.41 5.87
CA GLY A 117 -12.19 -2.32 7.11
C GLY A 117 -11.44 -1.67 8.28
N PHE A 118 -12.21 -1.15 9.24
CA PHE A 118 -11.66 -0.45 10.41
C PHE A 118 -11.06 -1.42 11.43
N GLN A 119 -11.78 -2.51 11.74
CA GLN A 119 -11.39 -3.47 12.78
C GLN A 119 -10.08 -4.19 12.41
N GLU A 120 -9.95 -4.56 11.14
CA GLU A 120 -8.81 -5.26 10.57
C GLU A 120 -7.54 -4.39 10.56
N ASN A 121 -7.72 -3.06 10.61
CA ASN A 121 -6.65 -2.06 10.59
C ASN A 121 -6.47 -1.32 11.92
N GLU A 122 -7.27 -1.62 12.95
CA GLU A 122 -7.26 -0.92 14.24
C GLU A 122 -5.86 -0.92 14.86
N HIS A 123 -5.21 -2.09 14.91
CA HIS A 123 -3.84 -2.23 15.41
C HIS A 123 -2.80 -1.37 14.66
N VAL A 124 -3.02 -1.08 13.37
CA VAL A 124 -2.15 -0.19 12.59
C VAL A 124 -2.47 1.26 12.95
N ILE A 125 -3.74 1.62 13.05
CA ILE A 125 -4.20 2.97 13.39
C ILE A 125 -3.70 3.37 14.79
N ASP A 126 -3.84 2.49 15.77
CA ASP A 126 -3.40 2.70 17.16
C ASP A 126 -1.90 2.95 17.29
N LYS A 127 -1.11 2.56 16.28
CA LYS A 127 0.33 2.84 16.29
C LYS A 127 0.64 4.31 15.98
N PHE A 128 -0.27 5.02 15.30
CA PHE A 128 -0.10 6.39 14.82
C PHE A 128 -0.93 7.42 15.61
N LEU A 129 -1.83 6.99 16.50
CA LEU A 129 -2.61 7.84 17.42
C LEU A 129 -1.97 7.89 18.80
#